data_AF-A0A7V8SX66-F1
#
_entry.id   AF-A0A7V8SX66-F1
#
_cell.length_a   1.000
_cell.length_b   1.000
_cell.length_c   1.000
_cell.angle_alpha   90.00
_cell.angle_beta   90.00
_cell.angle_gamma   90.00
#
_symmetry.space_group_name_H-M   'P 1'
#
loop_
_entity.id
_entity.type
_entity.pdbx_description
1 polymer ?
#
loop_
_entity_poly.entity_id
_entity_poly.type
_entity_poly.pdbx_seq_one_letter_code
_entity_poly.pdbx_strand_id
1 'polypeptide(L)'
;VKVPILGIVENMSYLDCPHCNERIDVFSSGGGRRTAEQMQVPFLGELPLDPKVRMGGDSGRPIALRPGEGESFLELARNTLGRVQEAAGQEGPTIEISE
;
A
#
# COMPACT_ATOMS: atom_id res chain seq x y z
N VAL A 1 16.94 -14.83 -9.00
CA VAL A 1 16.71 -13.69 -8.09
C VAL A 1 15.62 -14.08 -7.10
N LYS A 2 15.88 -14.00 -5.79
CA LYS A 2 14.83 -14.13 -4.74
C LYS A 2 14.50 -12.71 -4.29
N VAL A 3 13.27 -12.26 -4.54
CA VAL A 3 12.81 -10.92 -4.15
C VAL A 3 11.97 -11.07 -2.88
N PRO A 4 12.29 -10.35 -1.78
CA PRO A 4 11.49 -10.41 -0.56
C PRO A 4 10.11 -9.81 -0.79
N ILE A 5 9.07 -10.49 -0.29
CA ILE A 5 7.70 -9.96 -0.29
C ILE A 5 7.58 -9.04 0.92
N LEU A 6 7.40 -7.74 0.66
CA LEU A 6 7.24 -6.74 1.72
C LEU A 6 5.87 -6.85 2.40
N GLY A 7 4.84 -7.20 1.64
CA GLY A 7 3.48 -7.45 2.12
C GLY A 7 2.45 -7.40 0.98
N ILE A 8 1.17 -7.45 1.35
CA ILE A 8 0.02 -7.42 0.44
C ILE A 8 -0.80 -6.15 0.64
N VAL A 9 -1.27 -5.58 -0.47
CA VAL A 9 -2.22 -4.47 -0.52
C VAL A 9 -3.52 -4.97 -1.14
N GLU A 10 -4.65 -4.65 -0.53
CA GLU A 10 -5.96 -4.93 -1.13
C GLU A 10 -6.48 -3.68 -1.85
N ASN A 11 -6.31 -3.64 -3.17
CA ASN A 11 -6.81 -2.55 -4.01
C ASN A 11 -8.31 -2.73 -4.30
N MET A 12 -9.04 -1.61 -4.40
CA MET A 12 -10.50 -1.59 -4.66
C MET A 12 -11.31 -2.41 -3.64
N SER A 13 -10.91 -2.36 -2.36
CA SER A 13 -11.51 -3.18 -1.29
C SER A 13 -12.95 -2.77 -0.97
N TYR A 14 -13.25 -1.47 -1.08
CA TYR A 14 -14.57 -0.91 -0.78
C TYR A 14 -14.78 0.41 -1.53
N LEU A 15 -16.01 0.90 -1.58
CA LEU A 15 -16.38 2.22 -2.08
C LEU A 15 -17.04 3.01 -0.94
N ASP A 16 -16.56 4.21 -0.66
CA ASP A 16 -17.28 5.13 0.23
C ASP A 16 -18.49 5.69 -0.52
N CYS A 17 -19.69 5.46 0.02
CA CYS A 17 -20.92 5.94 -0.60
C CYS A 17 -20.88 7.48 -0.69
N PRO A 18 -21.01 8.08 -1.89
CA PRO A 18 -20.92 9.54 -2.05
C PRO A 18 -22.08 10.31 -1.42
N HIS A 19 -23.14 9.61 -0.97
CA HIS A 19 -24.34 10.22 -0.41
C HIS A 19 -24.43 10.10 1.11
N CYS A 20 -24.01 8.96 1.69
CA CYS A 20 -24.13 8.69 3.12
C CYS A 20 -22.80 8.32 3.81
N ASN A 21 -21.70 8.23 3.05
CA ASN A 21 -20.37 7.86 3.54
C ASN A 21 -20.29 6.46 4.19
N GLU A 22 -21.30 5.62 3.98
CA GLU A 22 -21.25 4.21 4.35
C GLU A 22 -20.31 3.45 3.41
N ARG A 23 -19.62 2.46 3.98
CA ARG A 23 -18.75 1.56 3.23
C ARG A 23 -19.59 0.60 2.40
N ILE A 24 -19.33 0.53 1.11
CA ILE A 24 -19.95 -0.41 0.17
C ILE A 24 -18.89 -1.41 -0.32
N ASP A 25 -19.10 -2.69 -0.05
CA ASP A 25 -18.25 -3.76 -0.58
C ASP A 25 -18.74 -4.15 -1.99
N VAL A 26 -18.21 -3.47 -3.02
CA VAL A 26 -18.66 -3.61 -4.43
C VAL A 26 -18.44 -5.01 -5.00
N PHE A 27 -17.33 -5.67 -4.63
CA PHE A 27 -16.97 -7.00 -5.13
C PHE A 27 -17.02 -8.04 -4.01
N SER A 28 -16.26 -7.80 -2.94
CA SER A 28 -16.18 -8.51 -1.66
C SER A 28 -14.91 -7.95 -0.96
N SER A 29 -14.82 -8.01 0.37
CA SER A 29 -13.67 -7.45 1.11
C SER A 29 -12.93 -8.48 1.98
N GLY A 30 -11.68 -8.16 2.32
CA GLY A 30 -10.83 -8.91 3.24
C GLY A 30 -10.10 -10.11 2.63
N GLY A 31 -10.16 -10.27 1.31
CA GLY A 31 -9.47 -11.36 0.61
C GLY A 31 -7.96 -11.23 0.72
N GLY A 32 -7.42 -10.03 0.52
CA GLY A 32 -6.01 -9.72 0.62
C GLY A 32 -5.47 -9.90 2.04
N ARG A 33 -6.24 -9.55 3.07
CA ARG A 33 -5.86 -9.82 4.47
C ARG A 33 -5.75 -11.32 4.75
N ARG A 34 -6.75 -12.12 4.34
CA ARG A 34 -6.71 -13.59 4.50
C ARG A 34 -5.53 -14.20 3.76
N THR A 35 -5.25 -13.73 2.54
CA THR A 35 -4.09 -14.20 1.78
C THR A 35 -2.78 -13.84 2.46
N ALA A 36 -2.66 -12.64 3.02
CA ALA A 36 -1.47 -12.21 3.75
C ALA A 36 -1.21 -13.12 4.96
N GLU A 37 -2.24 -13.43 5.73
CA GLU A 37 -2.18 -14.37 6.85
C GLU A 37 -1.78 -15.79 6.41
N GLN A 38 -2.39 -16.31 5.35
CA GLN A 38 -2.08 -17.64 4.81
C GLN A 38 -0.64 -17.75 4.30
N MET A 39 -0.13 -16.70 3.68
CA MET A 39 1.23 -16.64 3.16
C MET A 39 2.25 -16.24 4.23
N GLN A 40 1.81 -15.92 5.45
CA GLN A 40 2.63 -15.39 6.54
C GLN A 40 3.43 -14.15 6.12
N VAL A 41 2.81 -13.29 5.32
CA VAL A 41 3.37 -11.99 4.91
C VAL A 41 2.54 -10.84 5.49
N PRO A 42 3.12 -9.65 5.68
CA PRO A 42 2.39 -8.52 6.25
C PRO A 42 1.25 -8.04 5.35
N PHE A 43 0.15 -7.61 5.98
CA PHE A 43 -0.90 -6.85 5.29
C PHE A 43 -0.61 -5.36 5.44
N LEU A 44 -0.43 -4.67 4.32
CA LEU A 44 0.01 -3.27 4.29
C LEU A 44 -1.16 -2.29 4.33
N GLY A 45 -2.37 -2.75 4.01
CA GLY A 45 -3.58 -1.95 4.02
C GLY A 45 -4.51 -2.27 2.85
N GLU A 46 -5.64 -1.58 2.86
CA GLU A 46 -6.64 -1.61 1.79
C GLU A 46 -6.86 -0.21 1.25
N LEU A 47 -7.19 -0.11 -0.04
CA LEU A 47 -7.49 1.15 -0.72
C LEU A 47 -8.93 1.16 -1.24
N PRO A 48 -9.63 2.30 -1.14
CA PRO A 48 -10.97 2.44 -1.68
C PRO A 48 -10.95 2.48 -3.22
N LEU A 49 -12.06 2.05 -3.81
CA LEU A 49 -12.43 2.31 -5.19
C LEU A 49 -12.85 3.78 -5.32
N ASP A 50 -11.90 4.65 -5.60
CA ASP A 50 -12.16 6.09 -5.76
C ASP A 50 -11.96 6.52 -7.23
N PRO A 51 -13.00 7.06 -7.91
CA PRO A 51 -12.88 7.60 -9.26
C PRO A 51 -11.75 8.63 -9.44
N LYS A 52 -11.40 9.36 -8.37
CA LYS A 52 -10.31 10.34 -8.38
C LYS A 52 -8.94 9.71 -8.58
N VAL A 53 -8.75 8.45 -8.19
CA VAL A 53 -7.51 7.69 -8.47
C VAL A 53 -7.33 7.55 -9.98
N ARG A 54 -8.38 7.07 -10.68
CA ARG A 54 -8.38 6.94 -12.14
C ARG A 54 -8.18 8.30 -12.82
N MET A 55 -8.96 9.32 -12.42
CA MET A 55 -8.83 10.67 -12.99
C MET A 55 -7.42 11.25 -12.80
N GLY A 56 -6.82 11.03 -11.63
CA GLY A 56 -5.45 11.45 -11.35
C GLY A 56 -4.42 10.71 -12.20
N GLY A 57 -4.59 9.41 -12.40
CA GLY A 57 -3.76 8.61 -13.30
C GLY A 57 -3.84 9.10 -14.75
N ASP A 58 -5.06 9.23 -15.28
CA ASP A 58 -5.30 9.63 -16.68
C ASP A 58 -4.80 11.05 -16.99
N SER A 59 -4.88 11.95 -16.01
CA SER A 59 -4.40 13.34 -16.14
C SER A 59 -2.91 13.52 -15.83
N GLY A 60 -2.22 12.48 -15.38
CA GLY A 60 -0.84 12.57 -14.89
C GLY A 60 -0.68 13.39 -13.60
N ARG A 61 -1.77 13.58 -12.85
CA ARG A 61 -1.80 14.28 -11.55
C ARG A 61 -2.37 13.35 -10.46
N PRO A 62 -1.55 12.43 -9.93
CA PRO A 62 -2.00 11.42 -8.97
C PRO A 62 -2.68 12.00 -7.73
N ILE A 63 -3.70 11.31 -7.23
CA ILE A 63 -4.44 11.73 -6.03
C ILE A 63 -3.55 11.81 -4.79
N ALA A 64 -2.51 10.98 -4.71
CA ALA A 64 -1.55 10.98 -3.60
C ALA A 64 -0.79 12.33 -3.45
N LEU A 65 -0.73 13.14 -4.51
CA LEU A 65 -0.09 14.47 -4.48
C LEU A 65 -1.08 15.60 -4.16
N ARG A 66 -2.38 15.28 -4.02
CA ARG A 66 -3.43 16.26 -3.74
C ARG A 66 -3.65 16.39 -2.23
N PRO A 67 -3.46 17.58 -1.63
CA PRO A 67 -3.64 17.78 -0.20
C PRO A 67 -5.04 17.36 0.27
N GLY A 68 -5.10 16.53 1.32
CA GLY A 68 -6.34 16.06 1.93
C GLY A 68 -7.07 14.92 1.19
N GLU A 69 -6.59 14.48 0.03
CA GLU A 69 -7.23 13.42 -0.77
C GLU A 69 -6.39 12.14 -0.86
N GLY A 70 -5.09 12.22 -0.53
CA GLY A 70 -4.13 11.12 -0.66
C GLY A 70 -3.85 10.33 0.62
N GLU A 71 -4.61 10.54 1.71
CA GLU A 71 -4.23 10.05 3.05
C GLU A 71 -4.05 8.52 3.12
N SER A 72 -4.94 7.75 2.48
CA SER A 72 -4.85 6.29 2.42
C SER A 72 -3.59 5.81 1.68
N PHE A 73 -3.17 6.53 0.63
CA PHE A 73 -1.92 6.25 -0.07
C PHE A 73 -0.69 6.63 0.75
N LEU A 74 -0.76 7.72 1.53
CA LEU A 74 0.32 8.11 2.44
C LEU A 74 0.47 7.11 3.60
N GLU A 75 -0.63 6.62 4.15
CA GLU A 75 -0.62 5.55 5.14
C GLU A 75 0.00 4.27 4.57
N LEU A 76 -0.42 3.86 3.37
CA LEU A 76 0.16 2.71 2.69
C LEU A 76 1.67 2.89 2.44
N ALA A 77 2.09 4.09 2.04
CA ALA A 77 3.52 4.41 1.86
C ALA A 77 4.29 4.30 3.17
N ARG A 78 3.75 4.80 4.28
CA ARG A 78 4.35 4.66 5.63
C ARG A 78 4.50 3.20 6.04
N ASN A 79 3.46 2.39 5.85
CA ASN A 79 3.50 0.96 6.16
C ASN A 79 4.56 0.25 5.30
N THR A 80 4.61 0.57 4.01
CA THR A 80 5.61 0.02 3.07
C THR A 80 7.03 0.41 3.46
N LEU A 81 7.26 1.66 3.89
CA LEU A 81 8.58 2.11 4.35
C LEU A 81 9.05 1.34 5.59
N GLY A 82 8.17 1.11 6.57
CA GLY A 82 8.49 0.25 7.72
C GLY A 82 8.96 -1.14 7.28
N ARG A 83 8.26 -1.73 6.30
CA ARG A 83 8.65 -3.02 5.72
C ARG A 83 10.00 -3.01 5.02
N VAL A 84 10.27 -1.95 4.25
CA VAL A 84 11.56 -1.78 3.58
C VAL A 84 12.67 -1.67 4.61
N GLN A 85 12.50 -0.90 5.68
CA GLN A 85 13.51 -0.73 6.73
C GLN A 85 13.82 -2.04 7.44
N GLU A 86 12.79 -2.83 7.78
CA GLU A 86 12.99 -4.16 8.37
C GLU A 86 13.67 -5.14 7.40
N ALA A 87 13.32 -5.08 6.12
CA ALA A 87 13.93 -5.92 5.09
C ALA A 87 15.35 -5.49 4.71
N ALA A 88 15.67 -4.20 4.87
CA ALA A 88 16.97 -3.60 4.58
C ALA A 88 18.03 -3.83 5.67
N GLY A 89 17.71 -4.60 6.72
CA GLY A 89 18.63 -4.99 7.79
C GLY A 89 19.86 -5.81 7.39
N GLN A 90 20.25 -5.82 6.11
CA GLN A 90 21.59 -6.21 5.68
C GLN A 90 22.40 -4.94 5.40
N GLU A 91 23.20 -4.53 6.38
CA GLU A 91 24.30 -3.60 6.12
C GLU A 91 25.19 -4.21 5.02
N GLY A 92 25.48 -3.40 4.00
CA GLY A 92 26.48 -3.78 3.00
C GLY A 92 27.83 -4.03 3.68
N PRO A 93 28.75 -4.79 3.06
CA PRO A 93 30.02 -5.10 3.68
C PRO A 93 30.79 -3.83 4.04
N THR A 94 31.27 -3.75 5.29
CA THR A 94 32.22 -2.72 5.71
C THR A 94 33.55 -2.95 5.01
N ILE A 95 33.98 -2.01 4.18
CA ILE A 95 35.29 -2.05 3.54
C ILE A 95 36.23 -1.19 4.38
N GLU A 96 37.11 -1.84 5.14
CA GLU A 96 38.24 -1.17 5.78
C GLU A 96 39.48 -1.30 4.90
N ILE A 97 40.11 -0.18 4.57
CA ILE A 97 41.42 -0.15 3.89
C ILE A 97 42.43 0.31 4.94
N SER A 98 43.22 -0.63 5.45
CA SER A 98 44.39 -0.35 6.29
C SER A 98 45.61 0.01 5.42
N GLU A 99 46.42 0.96 5.87
CA GLU A 99 47.72 1.30 5.27
C GLU A 99 48.75 0.16 5.30
#